data_AF-A0A431HLR6-F1
#
_entry.id   AF-A0A431HLR6-F1
#
_cell.length_a   1.000
_cell.length_b   1.000
_cell.length_c   1.000
_cell.angle_alpha   90.00
_cell.angle_beta   90.00
_cell.angle_gamma   90.00
#
_symmetry.space_group_name_H-M   'P 1'
#
loop_
_entity.id
_entity.type
_entity.pdbx_description
1 polymer ?
#
loop_
_entity_poly.entity_id
_entity_poly.type
_entity_poly.pdbx_seq_one_letter_code
_entity_poly.pdbx_strand_id
1 'polypeptide(L)'
;MPKPIFNKKDIIKAYYLIEVLWNRSGWLPERPSNSRRKEATHVQIHRMGINYQNLCPNGWKSLSRNGKKIFKLLEKRYGFIQ
;
A
#
# COMPACT_ATOMS: atom_id res chain seq x y z
N MET A 1 -18.81 1.75 -5.14
CA MET A 1 -17.91 0.62 -5.46
C MET A 1 -18.20 -0.53 -4.49
N PRO A 2 -18.24 -1.80 -4.93
CA PRO A 2 -18.41 -2.93 -4.02
C PRO A 2 -17.27 -2.98 -2.99
N LYS A 3 -17.61 -3.26 -1.73
CA LYS A 3 -16.68 -3.29 -0.58
C LYS A 3 -15.56 -4.33 -0.83
N PRO A 4 -14.29 -4.03 -0.51
CA PRO A 4 -13.22 -5.02 -0.58
C PRO A 4 -13.43 -6.11 0.48
N ILE A 5 -12.97 -7.32 0.16
CA ILE A 5 -12.98 -8.47 1.07
C ILE A 5 -11.65 -8.47 1.82
N PHE A 6 -11.68 -8.87 3.09
CA PHE A 6 -10.46 -9.04 3.87
C PHE A 6 -9.60 -10.16 3.26
N ASN A 7 -8.44 -9.77 2.72
CA ASN A 7 -7.42 -10.70 2.24
C ASN A 7 -6.05 -10.12 2.58
N LYS A 8 -5.29 -10.84 3.42
CA LYS A 8 -4.00 -10.37 3.92
C LYS A 8 -3.01 -10.03 2.80
N LYS A 9 -2.92 -10.85 1.75
CA LYS A 9 -2.00 -10.63 0.63
C LYS A 9 -2.39 -9.40 -0.19
N ASP A 10 -3.68 -9.23 -0.48
CA ASP A 10 -4.17 -8.07 -1.23
C ASP A 10 -3.96 -6.76 -0.48
N ILE A 11 -4.20 -6.77 0.85
CA ILE A 11 -3.96 -5.62 1.72
C ILE A 11 -2.47 -5.26 1.66
N ILE A 12 -1.57 -6.20 1.90
CA ILE A 12 -0.13 -5.95 1.91
C ILE A 12 0.34 -5.39 0.56
N LYS A 13 -0.08 -6.00 -0.55
CA LYS A 13 0.29 -5.53 -1.90
C LYS A 13 -0.24 -4.13 -2.20
N ALA A 14 -1.50 -3.83 -1.83
CA ALA A 14 -2.08 -2.51 -2.06
C ALA A 14 -1.39 -1.42 -1.23
N TYR A 15 -1.10 -1.68 0.04
CA TYR A 15 -0.38 -0.74 0.90
C TYR A 15 1.07 -0.53 0.44
N TYR A 16 1.76 -1.60 0.02
CA TYR A 16 3.09 -1.50 -0.57
C TYR A 16 3.08 -0.63 -1.84
N LEU A 17 2.15 -0.90 -2.76
CA LEU A 17 2.09 -0.15 -4.02
C LEU A 17 1.75 1.33 -3.80
N ILE A 18 0.84 1.65 -2.86
CA ILE A 18 0.56 3.04 -2.44
C ILE A 18 1.85 3.72 -2.02
N GLU A 19 2.68 3.06 -1.20
CA GLU A 19 3.93 3.63 -0.75
C GLU A 19 4.93 3.84 -1.88
N VAL A 20 5.07 2.89 -2.78
CA VAL A 20 5.99 3.03 -3.92
C VAL A 20 5.59 4.20 -4.83
N LEU A 21 4.28 4.38 -5.07
CA LEU A 21 3.80 5.40 -6.00
C LEU A 21 3.73 6.81 -5.41
N TRP A 22 3.45 6.91 -4.11
CA TRP A 22 3.18 8.20 -3.45
C TRP A 22 4.21 8.57 -2.38
N ASN A 23 5.29 7.79 -2.21
CA ASN A 23 6.41 8.29 -1.42
C ASN A 23 7.08 9.49 -2.10
N ARG A 24 7.55 10.42 -1.28
CA ARG A 24 8.43 11.53 -1.68
C ARG A 24 9.64 11.48 -0.75
N SER A 25 10.83 11.34 -1.33
CA SER A 25 12.09 11.24 -0.57
C SER A 25 12.10 10.12 0.49
N GLY A 26 11.48 8.96 0.18
CA GLY A 26 11.42 7.82 1.10
C GLY A 26 10.29 7.88 2.13
N TRP A 27 9.47 8.94 2.13
CA TRP A 27 8.39 9.14 3.09
C TRP A 27 7.04 9.25 2.41
N LEU A 28 6.03 8.66 3.05
CA LEU A 28 4.63 8.72 2.64
C LEU A 28 3.98 9.83 3.49
N PRO A 29 3.81 11.06 2.97
CA PRO A 29 3.55 12.24 3.81
C PRO A 29 2.22 12.20 4.57
N GLU A 30 1.25 11.41 4.09
CA GLU A 30 -0.17 11.54 4.46
C GLU A 30 -0.74 10.34 5.24
N ARG A 31 0.09 9.37 5.66
CA ARG A 31 -0.41 8.25 6.48
C ARG A 31 -0.19 8.55 7.97
N PRO A 32 -1.25 8.75 8.79
CA PRO A 32 -1.10 9.04 10.22
C PRO A 32 -0.30 7.99 10.98
N SER A 33 -0.34 6.72 10.55
CA SER A 33 0.48 5.66 11.17
C SER A 33 1.97 5.75 10.80
N ASN A 34 2.33 6.25 9.62
CA ASN A 34 3.74 6.48 9.27
C ASN A 34 4.28 7.68 10.05
N SER A 35 3.48 8.75 10.21
CA SER A 35 3.82 9.88 11.08
C SER A 35 4.06 9.44 12.53
N ARG A 36 3.19 8.58 13.08
CA ARG A 36 3.33 8.05 14.45
C ARG A 36 4.52 7.09 14.62
N ARG A 37 4.73 6.18 13.68
CA ARG A 37 5.77 5.14 13.79
C ARG A 37 7.14 5.59 13.26
N LYS A 38 7.19 6.74 12.56
CA LYS A 38 8.35 7.21 11.79
C LYS A 38 8.95 6.09 10.93
N GLU A 39 8.07 5.30 10.31
CA GLU A 39 8.47 4.07 9.63
C GLU A 39 7.64 3.83 8.38
N ALA A 40 8.32 3.40 7.32
CA ALA A 40 7.73 3.06 6.04
C ALA A 40 7.10 1.65 6.04
N THR A 41 6.10 1.46 5.19
CA THR A 41 5.33 0.24 5.00
C THR A 41 6.22 -0.92 4.56
N HIS A 42 7.21 -0.70 3.67
CA HIS A 42 8.14 -1.73 3.25
C HIS A 42 9.01 -2.26 4.41
N VAL A 43 9.36 -1.42 5.38
CA VAL A 43 10.08 -1.84 6.61
C VAL A 43 9.20 -2.73 7.46
N GLN A 44 7.91 -2.38 7.61
CA GLN A 44 6.95 -3.21 8.34
C GLN A 44 6.73 -4.57 7.66
N ILE A 45 6.60 -4.56 6.32
CA ILE A 45 6.47 -5.78 5.52
C ILE A 45 7.72 -6.66 5.66
N HIS A 46 8.91 -6.06 5.63
CA HIS A 46 10.16 -6.77 5.83
C HIS A 46 10.22 -7.43 7.21
N ARG A 47 9.81 -6.73 8.28
CA ARG A 47 9.70 -7.30 9.64
C ARG A 47 8.69 -8.43 9.76
N MET A 48 7.67 -8.47 8.89
CA MET A 48 6.73 -9.59 8.80
C MET A 48 7.33 -10.82 8.09
N GLY A 49 8.61 -10.80 7.71
CA GLY A 49 9.27 -11.87 6.97
C GLY A 49 8.84 -11.96 5.51
N ILE A 50 8.21 -10.91 4.97
CA ILE A 50 7.71 -10.90 3.59
C ILE A 50 8.71 -10.17 2.72
N ASN A 51 9.18 -10.83 1.66
CA ASN A 51 10.05 -10.20 0.67
C ASN A 51 9.23 -9.19 -0.16
N TYR A 52 9.51 -7.90 0.05
CA TYR A 52 8.78 -6.82 -0.61
C TYR A 52 9.26 -6.51 -2.03
N GLN A 53 10.49 -6.90 -2.40
CA GLN A 53 11.08 -6.62 -3.72
C GLN A 53 10.24 -7.23 -4.86
N ASN A 54 9.54 -8.33 -4.59
CA ASN A 54 8.70 -9.04 -5.56
C ASN A 54 7.19 -8.93 -5.26
N LEU A 55 6.75 -7.99 -4.41
CA LEU A 55 5.33 -7.89 -4.06
C LEU A 55 4.46 -7.40 -5.23
N CYS A 56 4.97 -6.43 -6.00
CA CYS A 56 4.29 -5.83 -7.14
C CYS A 56 5.26 -5.60 -8.32
N PRO A 57 5.81 -6.67 -8.93
CA PRO A 57 6.82 -6.55 -10.00
C PRO A 57 6.31 -5.78 -11.23
N ASN A 58 4.99 -5.77 -11.46
CA ASN A 58 4.33 -5.04 -12.54
C ASN A 58 3.41 -3.92 -12.00
N GLY A 59 3.71 -3.38 -10.81
CA GLY A 59 2.95 -2.31 -10.17
C GLY A 59 1.45 -2.61 -10.06
N TRP A 60 0.62 -1.72 -10.61
CA TRP A 60 -0.85 -1.85 -10.62
C TRP A 60 -1.36 -3.17 -11.23
N LYS A 61 -0.67 -3.71 -12.25
CA LYS A 61 -1.08 -4.97 -12.90
C LYS A 61 -0.86 -6.18 -11.99
N SER A 62 0.02 -6.08 -10.99
CA SER A 62 0.27 -7.14 -9.99
C SER A 62 -0.83 -7.27 -8.93
N LEU A 63 -1.78 -6.32 -8.86
CA LEU A 63 -2.89 -6.38 -7.93
C LEU A 63 -4.04 -7.21 -8.48
N SER A 64 -4.62 -8.05 -7.61
CA SER A 64 -5.88 -8.73 -7.87
C SER A 64 -7.04 -7.71 -8.01
N ARG A 65 -8.21 -8.16 -8.47
CA ARG A 65 -9.42 -7.31 -8.51
C ARG A 65 -9.77 -6.74 -7.14
N ASN A 66 -9.54 -7.49 -6.05
CA ASN A 66 -9.75 -7.04 -4.68
C ASN A 66 -8.66 -6.05 -4.23
N GLY A 67 -7.40 -6.35 -4.51
CA GLY A 67 -6.27 -5.44 -4.23
C GLY A 67 -6.42 -4.08 -4.90
N LYS A 68 -6.89 -4.04 -6.15
CA LYS A 68 -7.18 -2.79 -6.87
C LYS A 68 -8.26 -1.95 -6.18
N LYS A 69 -9.30 -2.58 -5.61
CA LYS A 69 -10.33 -1.88 -4.83
C LYS A 69 -9.76 -1.30 -3.54
N ILE A 70 -8.92 -2.07 -2.83
CA ILE A 70 -8.25 -1.62 -1.62
C ILE A 70 -7.34 -0.42 -1.94
N PHE A 71 -6.53 -0.50 -2.98
CA PHE A 71 -5.66 0.58 -3.42
C PHE A 71 -6.43 1.87 -3.70
N LYS A 72 -7.52 1.82 -4.51
CA LYS A 72 -8.36 3.01 -4.77
C LYS A 72 -8.98 3.60 -3.50
N LEU A 73 -9.35 2.75 -2.55
CA LEU A 73 -9.84 3.21 -1.24
C LEU A 73 -8.73 3.90 -0.43
N LEU A 74 -7.49 3.44 -0.52
CA LEU A 74 -6.34 4.10 0.11
C LEU A 74 -6.04 5.44 -0.55
N GLU A 75 -6.05 5.53 -1.88
CA GLU A 75 -5.90 6.80 -2.59
C GLU A 75 -6.93 7.83 -2.13
N LYS A 76 -8.21 7.44 -2.11
CA LYS A 76 -9.29 8.31 -1.61
C LYS A 76 -9.13 8.65 -0.12
N ARG A 77 -8.73 7.68 0.71
CA ARG A 77 -8.58 7.87 2.15
C ARG A 77 -7.44 8.82 2.49
N TYR A 78 -6.36 8.79 1.72
CA TYR A 78 -5.19 9.62 1.94
C TYR A 78 -5.26 10.95 1.20
N GLY A 79 -6.11 11.07 0.18
CA GLY A 79 -6.30 12.32 -0.56
C GLY A 79 -5.37 12.46 -1.77
N PHE A 80 -4.77 11.35 -2.24
CA PHE A 80 -3.88 11.34 -3.39
C PHE A 80 -4.58 11.60 -4.73
N ILE A 81 -5.89 11.38 -4.78
CA ILE A 81 -6.74 11.70 -5.92
C ILE A 81 -7.93 12.50 -5.38
N GLN A 82 -8.13 13.71 -5.92
CA GLN A 82 -9.27 14.58 -5.66
C GLN A 82 -10.44 14.23 -6.58
#